data_AF-A0A2V7UYX9-F1
#
_entry.id   AF-A0A2V7UYX9-F1
#
_cell.length_a   1.000
_cell.length_b   1.000
_cell.length_c   1.000
_cell.angle_alpha   90.00
_cell.angle_beta   90.00
_cell.angle_gamma   90.00
#
_symmetry.space_group_name_H-M   'P 1'
#
loop_
_entity.id
_entity.type
_entity.pdbx_description
1 polymer ?
#
loop_
_entity_poly.entity_id
_entity_poly.type
_entity_poly.pdbx_seq_one_letter_code
_entity_poly.pdbx_strand_id
1 'polypeptide(L)'
;MKRIAVIPGDGIGIDVTREAVKALEAVAKASGRALKLDSYDYGAERYLRTGETLPPGALEHLKEYDAILLGALGDPRVPDMRHAADILLGLRFGLDLYVNYRPIRLLDERLCPLKGRKAAEVDFVVFRENTEGLYVGVGGIFKKGTPDEIAVQEDINTRKGVERIIRHAFEFAASRGLTRVVMSDKSNVLTYGHDLWQRVFRAVAEEHPGIESRHLYVDALAMQMIKDPSQFQVIVTCNMFGDIVTDLGAQLQGGLGMAASGNIHPNRVSLFEPVHGSAPKYAGLNVANPFGAVLTAALLLEHLGRTEESRRVESAVVSCIRTGRTPKELGGELGTREVGDAVVGEILAPSPAA
;
A
#
# COMPACT_ATOMS: atom_id res chain seq x y z
N MET A 1 8.05 9.97 -22.43
CA MET A 1 7.92 8.55 -22.05
C MET A 1 8.12 8.48 -20.54
N LYS A 2 7.27 7.74 -19.81
CA LYS A 2 7.38 7.65 -18.34
C LYS A 2 8.41 6.58 -17.95
N ARG A 3 9.27 6.86 -16.99
CA ARG A 3 10.30 5.96 -16.45
C ARG A 3 9.88 5.44 -15.08
N ILE A 4 9.88 4.12 -14.91
CA ILE A 4 9.52 3.44 -13.67
C ILE A 4 10.71 2.61 -13.22
N ALA A 5 11.17 2.82 -11.98
CA ALA A 5 12.16 1.97 -11.34
C ALA A 5 11.43 0.75 -10.76
N VAL A 6 11.88 -0.45 -11.07
CA VAL A 6 11.28 -1.70 -10.60
C VAL A 6 12.24 -2.37 -9.61
N ILE A 7 11.79 -2.56 -8.38
CA ILE A 7 12.55 -3.22 -7.30
C ILE A 7 11.75 -4.47 -6.88
N PRO A 8 11.99 -5.64 -7.48
CA PRO A 8 11.21 -6.84 -7.14
C PRO A 8 11.38 -7.28 -5.69
N GLY A 9 12.56 -7.03 -5.10
CA GLY A 9 12.88 -7.38 -3.73
C GLY A 9 13.05 -8.89 -3.51
N ASP A 10 12.36 -9.42 -2.51
CA ASP A 10 12.58 -10.75 -1.92
C ASP A 10 11.35 -11.65 -2.03
N GLY A 11 11.61 -12.97 -1.98
CA GLY A 11 10.56 -13.99 -1.88
C GLY A 11 9.52 -13.90 -3.00
N ILE A 12 8.23 -13.94 -2.66
CA ILE A 12 7.14 -13.80 -3.63
C ILE A 12 7.08 -12.41 -4.26
N GLY A 13 7.76 -11.40 -3.70
CA GLY A 13 7.89 -10.08 -4.29
C GLY A 13 8.43 -10.15 -5.73
N ILE A 14 9.39 -11.04 -5.96
CA ILE A 14 9.94 -11.33 -7.29
C ILE A 14 8.86 -11.90 -8.22
N ASP A 15 8.06 -12.84 -7.72
CA ASP A 15 7.03 -13.52 -8.50
C ASP A 15 5.88 -12.58 -8.91
N VAL A 16 5.34 -11.83 -7.96
CA VAL A 16 4.18 -10.96 -8.22
C VAL A 16 4.59 -9.70 -8.99
N THR A 17 5.80 -9.17 -8.77
CA THR A 17 6.31 -8.01 -9.52
C THR A 17 6.48 -8.35 -11.00
N ARG A 18 6.93 -9.56 -11.32
CA ARG A 18 7.02 -10.03 -12.71
C ARG A 18 5.66 -9.97 -13.41
N GLU A 19 4.59 -10.41 -12.75
CA GLU A 19 3.24 -10.37 -13.34
C GLU A 19 2.69 -8.93 -13.42
N ALA A 20 3.01 -8.07 -12.45
CA ALA A 20 2.70 -6.64 -12.51
C ALA A 20 3.41 -5.93 -13.68
N VAL A 21 4.68 -6.25 -13.93
CA VAL A 21 5.45 -5.75 -15.08
C VAL A 21 4.82 -6.21 -16.39
N LYS A 22 4.43 -7.48 -16.52
CA LYS A 22 3.69 -7.96 -17.71
C LYS A 22 2.41 -7.17 -17.95
N ALA A 23 1.66 -6.84 -16.89
CA ALA A 23 0.44 -6.03 -17.01
C ALA A 23 0.73 -4.59 -17.47
N LEU A 24 1.80 -3.96 -16.95
CA LEU A 24 2.27 -2.64 -17.39
C LEU A 24 2.67 -2.64 -18.87
N GLU A 25 3.41 -3.65 -19.31
CA GLU A 25 3.83 -3.80 -20.71
C GLU A 25 2.62 -4.04 -21.63
N ALA A 26 1.68 -4.89 -21.22
CA ALA A 26 0.46 -5.19 -21.96
C ALA A 26 -0.39 -3.93 -22.16
N VAL A 27 -0.59 -3.14 -21.10
CA VAL A 27 -1.41 -1.93 -21.20
C VAL A 27 -0.69 -0.80 -21.95
N ALA A 28 0.64 -0.70 -21.84
CA ALA A 28 1.45 0.21 -22.66
C ALA A 28 1.35 -0.13 -24.15
N LYS A 29 1.38 -1.43 -24.50
CA LYS A 29 1.17 -1.92 -25.87
C LYS A 29 -0.25 -1.60 -26.35
N ALA A 30 -1.27 -1.90 -25.54
CA ALA A 30 -2.66 -1.71 -25.92
C ALA A 30 -3.05 -0.24 -26.10
N SER A 31 -2.42 0.67 -25.36
CA SER A 31 -2.65 2.12 -25.46
C SER A 31 -1.73 2.84 -26.46
N GLY A 32 -0.68 2.17 -26.95
CA GLY A 32 0.38 2.79 -27.74
C GLY A 32 1.25 3.80 -26.95
N ARG A 33 1.11 3.89 -25.63
CA ARG A 33 1.85 4.82 -24.77
C ARG A 33 2.99 4.09 -24.06
N ALA A 34 4.18 4.13 -24.63
CA ALA A 34 5.35 3.43 -24.09
C ALA A 34 5.68 3.81 -22.62
N LEU A 35 6.18 2.83 -21.89
CA LEU A 35 6.78 2.92 -20.55
C LEU A 35 8.22 2.43 -20.64
N LYS A 36 9.13 3.05 -19.88
CA LYS A 36 10.48 2.53 -19.67
C LYS A 36 10.56 1.96 -18.25
N LEU A 37 10.86 0.68 -18.16
CA LEU A 37 10.97 -0.05 -16.89
C LEU A 37 12.44 -0.41 -16.68
N ASP A 38 13.05 0.12 -15.63
CA ASP A 38 14.45 -0.17 -15.27
C ASP A 38 14.46 -0.98 -13.97
N SER A 39 15.03 -2.20 -14.00
CA SER A 39 15.01 -3.13 -12.86
C SER A 39 16.26 -3.01 -11.99
N TYR A 40 16.09 -3.07 -10.67
CA TYR A 40 17.14 -2.98 -9.67
C TYR A 40 17.12 -4.20 -8.75
N ASP A 41 18.31 -4.68 -8.38
CA ASP A 41 18.50 -5.89 -7.56
C ASP A 41 18.51 -5.61 -6.05
N TYR A 42 17.83 -4.55 -5.59
CA TYR A 42 17.78 -4.22 -4.17
C TYR A 42 16.94 -5.27 -3.42
N GLY A 43 17.59 -6.02 -2.54
CA GLY A 43 17.01 -7.13 -1.80
C GLY A 43 18.08 -7.98 -1.10
N ALA A 44 17.65 -9.08 -0.50
CA ALA A 44 18.45 -10.01 0.27
C ALA A 44 19.60 -10.62 -0.54
N GLU A 45 19.38 -10.99 -1.81
CA GLU A 45 20.44 -11.58 -2.65
C GLU A 45 21.62 -10.63 -2.85
N ARG A 46 21.35 -9.35 -3.13
CA ARG A 46 22.40 -8.33 -3.21
C ARG A 46 23.10 -8.16 -1.87
N TYR A 47 22.32 -8.05 -0.81
CA TYR A 47 22.84 -7.85 0.53
C TYR A 47 23.72 -9.01 1.00
N LEU A 48 23.32 -10.26 0.78
CA LEU A 48 24.10 -11.45 1.09
C LEU A 48 25.40 -11.54 0.26
N ARG A 49 25.38 -11.04 -0.98
CA ARG A 49 26.54 -11.01 -1.87
C ARG A 49 27.54 -9.90 -1.55
N THR A 50 27.06 -8.73 -1.12
CA THR A 50 27.87 -7.49 -1.08
C THR A 50 27.99 -6.85 0.30
N GLY A 51 27.10 -7.19 1.22
CA GLY A 51 26.90 -6.50 2.50
C GLY A 51 26.16 -5.16 2.37
N GLU A 52 25.85 -4.70 1.15
CA GLU A 52 25.15 -3.44 0.91
C GLU A 52 23.63 -3.65 0.95
N THR A 53 22.92 -2.79 1.68
CA THR A 53 21.45 -2.74 1.69
C THR A 53 20.97 -1.83 0.56
N LEU A 54 20.90 -0.53 0.80
CA LEU A 54 20.64 0.49 -0.22
C LEU A 54 21.97 1.12 -0.69
N PRO A 55 22.34 1.01 -1.97
CA PRO A 55 23.64 1.50 -2.44
C PRO A 55 23.82 3.02 -2.25
N PRO A 56 25.05 3.51 -2.03
CA PRO A 56 25.34 4.95 -2.01
C PRO A 56 24.82 5.63 -3.29
N GLY A 57 24.09 6.74 -3.13
CA GLY A 57 23.50 7.49 -4.24
C GLY A 57 22.20 6.91 -4.82
N ALA A 58 21.72 5.75 -4.35
CA ALA A 58 20.49 5.14 -4.85
C ALA A 58 19.27 6.08 -4.69
N LEU A 59 19.16 6.80 -3.57
CA LEU A 59 18.07 7.77 -3.35
C LEU A 59 18.08 8.89 -4.39
N GLU A 60 19.25 9.49 -4.66
CA GLU A 60 19.36 10.56 -5.66
C GLU A 60 19.02 10.05 -7.05
N HIS A 61 19.47 8.84 -7.38
CA HIS A 61 19.16 8.21 -8.66
C HIS A 61 17.65 7.89 -8.81
N LEU A 62 17.01 7.37 -7.76
CA LEU A 62 15.59 7.03 -7.78
C LEU A 62 14.70 8.28 -7.88
N LYS A 63 15.15 9.46 -7.43
CA LYS A 63 14.44 10.73 -7.63
C LYS A 63 14.31 11.15 -9.10
N GLU A 64 15.13 10.59 -10.00
CA GLU A 64 15.06 10.87 -11.45
C GLU A 64 13.94 10.08 -12.17
N TYR A 65 13.29 9.15 -11.48
CA TYR A 65 12.19 8.35 -12.01
C TYR A 65 10.85 9.05 -11.81
N ASP A 66 9.88 8.73 -12.67
CA ASP A 66 8.50 9.22 -12.51
C ASP A 66 7.77 8.46 -11.38
N ALA A 67 8.11 7.20 -11.15
CA ALA A 67 7.57 6.37 -10.08
C ALA A 67 8.49 5.18 -9.79
N ILE A 68 8.31 4.57 -8.61
CA ILE A 68 8.98 3.34 -8.19
C ILE A 68 7.91 2.26 -7.99
N LEU A 69 8.11 1.07 -8.55
CA LEU A 69 7.34 -0.14 -8.28
C LEU A 69 8.19 -1.07 -7.45
N LEU A 70 7.76 -1.39 -6.23
CA LEU A 70 8.45 -2.30 -5.32
C LEU A 70 7.59 -3.55 -5.09
N GLY A 71 8.22 -4.72 -5.04
CA GLY A 71 7.57 -6.00 -4.77
C GLY A 71 7.33 -6.22 -3.28
N ALA A 72 8.25 -6.91 -2.63
CA ALA A 72 8.24 -7.10 -1.18
C ALA A 72 9.66 -7.28 -0.67
N LEU A 73 9.91 -7.03 0.61
CA LEU A 73 11.23 -7.17 1.24
C LEU A 73 11.15 -8.05 2.48
N GLY A 74 12.24 -8.77 2.75
CA GLY A 74 12.39 -9.63 3.93
C GLY A 74 12.81 -11.05 3.55
N ASP A 75 13.83 -11.56 4.24
CA ASP A 75 14.38 -12.88 3.98
C ASP A 75 14.95 -13.49 5.27
N PRO A 76 14.55 -14.71 5.67
CA PRO A 76 14.98 -15.33 6.93
C PRO A 76 16.48 -15.63 6.99
N ARG A 77 17.20 -15.61 5.87
CA ARG A 77 18.67 -15.70 5.84
C ARG A 77 19.35 -14.46 6.43
N VAL A 78 18.60 -13.37 6.63
CA VAL A 78 19.01 -12.15 7.32
C VAL A 78 18.17 -12.01 8.61
N PRO A 79 18.59 -12.60 9.74
CA PRO A 79 17.73 -12.77 10.91
C PRO A 79 17.20 -11.47 11.54
N ASP A 80 17.96 -10.38 11.42
CA ASP A 80 17.57 -9.06 11.92
C ASP A 80 16.77 -8.23 10.90
N MET A 81 16.54 -8.77 9.70
CA MET A 81 15.82 -8.13 8.59
C MET A 81 16.35 -6.74 8.24
N ARG A 82 17.61 -6.43 8.59
CA ARG A 82 18.15 -5.06 8.46
C ARG A 82 18.13 -4.56 7.03
N HIS A 83 18.33 -5.42 6.03
CA HIS A 83 18.28 -5.04 4.62
C HIS A 83 16.88 -4.59 4.20
N ALA A 84 15.85 -5.30 4.65
CA ALA A 84 14.46 -4.97 4.34
C ALA A 84 14.08 -3.64 4.98
N ALA A 85 14.47 -3.42 6.24
CA ALA A 85 14.25 -2.16 6.94
C ALA A 85 15.00 -1.00 6.25
N ASP A 86 16.30 -1.16 6.00
CA ASP A 86 17.14 -0.14 5.37
C ASP A 86 16.64 0.25 3.97
N ILE A 87 16.19 -0.72 3.16
CA ILE A 87 15.64 -0.42 1.84
C ILE A 87 14.26 0.23 1.99
N LEU A 88 13.30 -0.42 2.66
CA LEU A 88 11.92 0.08 2.68
C LEU A 88 11.78 1.39 3.46
N LEU A 89 12.27 1.42 4.70
CA LEU A 89 12.20 2.63 5.54
C LEU A 89 13.18 3.69 5.03
N GLY A 90 14.35 3.30 4.52
CA GLY A 90 15.29 4.25 3.92
C GLY A 90 14.70 4.93 2.68
N LEU A 91 13.96 4.22 1.83
CA LEU A 91 13.21 4.82 0.72
C LEU A 91 12.07 5.72 1.21
N ARG A 92 11.24 5.25 2.15
CA ARG A 92 10.12 6.03 2.68
C ARG A 92 10.59 7.33 3.34
N PHE A 93 11.59 7.28 4.20
CA PHE A 93 12.10 8.45 4.91
C PHE A 93 12.98 9.31 4.00
N GLY A 94 13.87 8.70 3.22
CA GLY A 94 14.80 9.43 2.33
C GLY A 94 14.12 10.16 1.19
N LEU A 95 12.93 9.70 0.75
CA LEU A 95 12.10 10.36 -0.26
C LEU A 95 10.94 11.18 0.37
N ASP A 96 10.82 11.18 1.69
CA ASP A 96 9.74 11.85 2.46
C ASP A 96 8.32 11.40 2.05
N LEU A 97 8.12 10.10 1.81
CA LEU A 97 6.87 9.48 1.34
C LEU A 97 5.82 9.38 2.45
N TYR A 98 5.38 10.52 2.97
CA TYR A 98 4.58 10.62 4.20
C TYR A 98 3.13 10.15 4.08
N VAL A 99 2.60 10.04 2.86
CA VAL A 99 1.24 9.54 2.61
C VAL A 99 1.31 8.07 2.21
N ASN A 100 0.94 7.15 3.10
CA ASN A 100 0.65 5.78 2.68
C ASN A 100 -0.85 5.67 2.31
N TYR A 101 -1.12 5.69 1.01
CA TYR A 101 -2.44 5.56 0.40
C TYR A 101 -2.81 4.09 0.23
N ARG A 102 -3.84 3.62 0.94
CA ARG A 102 -4.34 2.24 0.88
C ARG A 102 -5.84 2.24 0.56
N PRO A 103 -6.22 2.09 -0.73
CA PRO A 103 -7.61 1.93 -1.11
C PRO A 103 -8.13 0.55 -0.69
N ILE A 104 -9.31 0.54 -0.09
CA ILE A 104 -10.07 -0.66 0.29
C ILE A 104 -11.32 -0.71 -0.59
N ARG A 105 -11.22 -1.47 -1.69
CA ARG A 105 -12.22 -1.55 -2.75
C ARG A 105 -12.58 -3.00 -3.03
N LEU A 106 -13.83 -3.37 -2.76
CA LEU A 106 -14.35 -4.70 -3.07
C LEU A 106 -14.67 -4.81 -4.56
N LEU A 107 -13.84 -5.53 -5.31
CA LEU A 107 -13.97 -5.68 -6.77
C LEU A 107 -15.06 -6.67 -7.19
N ASP A 108 -15.38 -7.64 -6.32
CA ASP A 108 -16.45 -8.61 -6.54
C ASP A 108 -16.99 -9.09 -5.19
N GLU A 109 -18.31 -9.20 -5.06
CA GLU A 109 -19.00 -9.51 -3.79
C GLU A 109 -18.54 -10.84 -3.18
N ARG A 110 -18.13 -11.81 -4.02
CA ARG A 110 -17.67 -13.12 -3.59
C ARG A 110 -16.38 -13.08 -2.75
N LEU A 111 -15.62 -11.99 -2.84
CA LEU A 111 -14.36 -11.82 -2.13
C LEU A 111 -14.57 -11.34 -0.69
N CYS A 112 -15.75 -10.78 -0.39
CA CYS A 112 -16.00 -10.21 0.92
C CYS A 112 -16.35 -11.32 1.93
N PRO A 113 -15.65 -11.42 3.07
CA PRO A 113 -16.01 -12.38 4.12
C PRO A 113 -17.28 -11.97 4.87
N LEU A 114 -17.71 -10.71 4.76
CA LEU A 114 -18.94 -10.22 5.38
C LEU A 114 -20.17 -10.66 4.55
N LYS A 115 -21.16 -11.23 5.23
CA LYS A 115 -22.36 -11.75 4.59
C LYS A 115 -23.16 -10.63 3.90
N GLY A 116 -23.52 -10.86 2.64
CA GLY A 116 -24.50 -10.04 1.90
C GLY A 116 -24.03 -8.63 1.57
N ARG A 117 -22.71 -8.37 1.56
CA ARG A 117 -22.15 -7.08 1.18
C ARG A 117 -21.96 -6.95 -0.32
N LYS A 118 -22.36 -5.81 -0.85
CA LYS A 118 -22.14 -5.43 -2.24
C LYS A 118 -20.81 -4.72 -2.42
N ALA A 119 -20.27 -4.78 -3.64
CA ALA A 119 -19.03 -4.09 -4.02
C ALA A 119 -19.03 -2.61 -3.62
N ALA A 120 -20.14 -1.90 -3.88
CA ALA A 120 -20.28 -0.48 -3.58
C ALA A 120 -20.35 -0.13 -2.08
N GLU A 121 -20.54 -1.12 -1.19
CA GLU A 121 -20.56 -0.90 0.26
C GLU A 121 -19.16 -0.96 0.89
N VAL A 122 -18.14 -1.36 0.12
CA VAL A 122 -16.74 -1.43 0.56
C VAL A 122 -15.90 -0.67 -0.47
N ASP A 123 -15.92 0.65 -0.35
CA ASP A 123 -15.15 1.57 -1.19
C ASP A 123 -14.74 2.79 -0.35
N PHE A 124 -13.57 2.70 0.27
CA PHE A 124 -12.99 3.79 1.05
C PHE A 124 -11.46 3.72 0.99
N VAL A 125 -10.80 4.81 1.37
CA VAL A 125 -9.34 4.87 1.47
C VAL A 125 -8.91 5.06 2.92
N VAL A 126 -7.79 4.44 3.29
CA VAL A 126 -7.05 4.80 4.49
C VAL A 126 -5.77 5.53 4.09
N PHE A 127 -5.59 6.73 4.65
CA PHE A 127 -4.34 7.48 4.66
C PHE A 127 -3.61 7.20 5.97
N ARG A 128 -2.53 6.43 5.86
CA ARG A 128 -1.62 6.11 6.95
C ARG A 128 -0.45 7.08 6.90
N GLU A 129 -0.17 7.75 8.02
CA GLU A 129 1.09 8.48 8.19
C GLU A 129 2.27 7.48 8.10
N ASN A 130 3.33 7.83 7.37
CA ASN A 130 4.32 6.86 6.91
C ASN A 130 5.78 7.23 7.20
N THR A 131 6.03 8.32 7.93
CA THR A 131 7.36 8.90 8.17
C THR A 131 7.66 9.21 9.63
N GLU A 132 6.68 9.09 10.52
CA GLU A 132 6.84 9.27 11.97
C GLU A 132 6.09 8.17 12.76
N GLY A 133 5.81 8.44 14.02
CA GLY A 133 5.20 7.52 14.99
C GLY A 133 6.18 6.48 15.54
N LEU A 134 5.67 5.41 16.14
CA LEU A 134 6.47 4.33 16.76
C LEU A 134 7.54 3.70 15.84
N TYR A 135 7.40 3.83 14.52
CA TYR A 135 8.27 3.17 13.54
C TYR A 135 9.57 3.94 13.27
N VAL A 136 9.76 5.13 13.87
CA VAL A 136 11.03 5.87 13.77
C VAL A 136 12.18 5.20 14.51
N GLY A 137 11.90 4.23 15.39
CA GLY A 137 12.93 3.47 16.10
C GLY A 137 13.60 4.22 17.26
N VAL A 138 12.96 5.26 17.81
CA VAL A 138 13.48 5.99 18.98
C VAL A 138 13.19 5.18 20.24
N GLY A 139 14.21 4.99 21.08
CA GLY A 139 14.14 4.16 22.27
C GLY A 139 15.47 3.47 22.57
N GLY A 140 15.42 2.33 23.25
CA GLY A 140 16.60 1.55 23.58
C GLY A 140 16.31 0.39 24.52
N ILE A 141 17.34 -0.43 24.77
CA ILE A 141 17.27 -1.56 25.70
C ILE A 141 18.36 -1.41 26.75
N PHE A 142 17.97 -1.50 28.02
CA PHE A 142 18.86 -1.57 29.17
C PHE A 142 18.93 -3.00 29.70
N LYS A 143 20.15 -3.48 30.01
CA LYS A 143 20.42 -4.85 30.53
C LYS A 143 19.77 -6.00 29.74
N LYS A 144 19.87 -5.93 28.40
CA LYS A 144 19.34 -6.96 27.48
C LYS A 144 19.81 -8.37 27.86
N GLY A 145 18.87 -9.33 27.90
CA GLY A 145 19.09 -10.74 28.22
C GLY A 145 19.12 -11.05 29.71
N THR A 146 18.70 -10.13 30.58
CA THR A 146 18.69 -10.33 32.05
C THR A 146 17.29 -10.14 32.63
N PRO A 147 17.01 -10.63 33.86
CA PRO A 147 15.75 -10.35 34.56
C PRO A 147 15.47 -8.86 34.82
N ASP A 148 16.50 -8.00 34.75
CA ASP A 148 16.42 -6.55 34.94
C ASP A 148 16.23 -5.79 33.60
N GLU A 149 15.90 -6.49 32.50
CA GLU A 149 15.78 -5.89 31.18
C GLU A 149 14.65 -4.85 31.12
N ILE A 150 14.97 -3.69 30.54
CA ILE A 150 14.00 -2.62 30.25
C ILE A 150 14.11 -2.29 28.76
N ALA A 151 12.99 -2.34 28.05
CA ALA A 151 12.88 -1.86 26.68
C ALA A 151 11.99 -0.61 26.65
N VAL A 152 12.49 0.46 26.04
CA VAL A 152 11.76 1.71 25.83
C VAL A 152 11.60 1.91 24.33
N GLN A 153 10.39 2.24 23.90
CA GLN A 153 10.06 2.61 22.52
C GLN A 153 9.19 3.87 22.56
N GLU A 154 9.56 4.89 21.81
CA GLU A 154 8.88 6.19 21.84
C GLU A 154 8.04 6.41 20.58
N ASP A 155 6.84 6.97 20.77
CA ASP A 155 5.94 7.37 19.70
C ASP A 155 6.16 8.85 19.34
N ILE A 156 6.95 9.12 18.31
CA ILE A 156 7.33 10.49 17.92
C ILE A 156 6.36 11.02 16.88
N ASN A 157 5.59 12.06 17.23
CA ASN A 157 4.65 12.72 16.33
C ASN A 157 4.97 14.22 16.26
N THR A 158 5.24 14.73 15.07
CA THR A 158 5.52 16.16 14.86
C THR A 158 4.26 16.89 14.41
N ARG A 159 4.10 18.15 14.81
CA ARG A 159 2.98 18.99 14.30
C ARG A 159 2.94 19.00 12.78
N LYS A 160 4.11 19.06 12.12
CA LYS A 160 4.24 19.05 10.66
C LYS A 160 3.73 17.74 10.05
N GLY A 161 4.18 16.59 10.56
CA GLY A 161 3.83 15.27 10.04
C GLY A 161 2.33 14.97 10.16
N VAL A 162 1.78 15.20 11.36
CA VAL A 162 0.35 15.08 11.65
C VAL A 162 -0.48 16.02 10.76
N GLU A 163 -0.11 17.29 10.62
CA GLU A 163 -0.88 18.25 9.85
C GLU A 163 -0.90 17.93 8.36
N ARG A 164 0.25 17.57 7.77
CA ARG A 164 0.32 17.30 6.33
C ARG A 164 -0.48 16.07 5.90
N ILE A 165 -0.55 15.02 6.72
CA ILE A 165 -1.32 13.81 6.38
C ILE A 165 -2.82 14.05 6.55
N ILE A 166 -3.22 14.76 7.61
CA ILE A 166 -4.62 15.13 7.84
C ILE A 166 -5.11 16.06 6.72
N ARG A 167 -4.35 17.11 6.41
CA ARG A 167 -4.66 18.05 5.33
C ARG A 167 -4.79 17.33 4.00
N HIS A 168 -3.86 16.42 3.69
CA HIS A 168 -3.95 15.59 2.49
C HIS A 168 -5.26 14.78 2.42
N ALA A 169 -5.73 14.21 3.54
CA ALA A 169 -6.98 13.47 3.57
C ALA A 169 -8.21 14.35 3.28
N PHE A 170 -8.26 15.57 3.81
CA PHE A 170 -9.32 16.54 3.52
C PHE A 170 -9.27 17.05 2.07
N GLU A 171 -8.08 17.40 1.58
CA GLU A 171 -7.88 17.83 0.19
C GLU A 171 -8.26 16.73 -0.80
N PHE A 172 -7.88 15.48 -0.52
CA PHE A 172 -8.28 14.33 -1.31
C PHE A 172 -9.80 14.20 -1.35
N ALA A 173 -10.46 14.24 -0.18
CA ALA A 173 -11.92 14.16 -0.09
C ALA A 173 -12.59 15.25 -0.93
N ALA A 174 -12.17 16.51 -0.75
CA ALA A 174 -12.70 17.66 -1.49
C ALA A 174 -12.51 17.50 -3.01
N SER A 175 -11.31 17.11 -3.46
CA SER A 175 -11.00 16.97 -4.89
C SER A 175 -11.80 15.87 -5.60
N ARG A 176 -12.30 14.89 -4.84
CA ARG A 176 -13.09 13.76 -5.34
C ARG A 176 -14.60 13.94 -5.07
N GLY A 177 -15.02 15.07 -4.50
CA GLY A 177 -16.42 15.31 -4.12
C GLY A 177 -16.92 14.37 -3.01
N LEU A 178 -16.01 13.79 -2.22
CA LEU A 178 -16.34 12.99 -1.04
C LEU A 178 -16.67 13.93 0.12
N THR A 179 -17.57 13.49 0.99
CA THR A 179 -18.16 14.34 2.02
C THR A 179 -17.80 13.92 3.43
N ARG A 180 -17.06 12.81 3.63
CA ARG A 180 -16.77 12.25 4.95
C ARG A 180 -15.29 11.94 5.14
N VAL A 181 -14.71 12.49 6.21
CA VAL A 181 -13.34 12.18 6.67
C VAL A 181 -13.40 11.72 8.12
N VAL A 182 -12.79 10.57 8.42
CA VAL A 182 -12.69 10.01 9.76
C VAL A 182 -11.24 10.00 10.20
N MET A 183 -10.91 10.66 11.30
CA MET A 183 -9.60 10.48 11.95
C MET A 183 -9.68 9.42 13.04
N SER A 184 -8.66 8.56 13.12
CA SER A 184 -8.55 7.54 14.15
C SER A 184 -7.30 7.69 15.00
N ASP A 185 -7.47 7.60 16.33
CA ASP A 185 -6.38 7.64 17.30
C ASP A 185 -6.68 6.79 18.55
N LYS A 186 -5.91 7.01 19.62
CA LYS A 186 -6.19 6.48 20.97
C LYS A 186 -5.95 7.54 22.06
N SER A 187 -6.44 8.75 21.83
CA SER A 187 -6.21 9.94 22.68
C SER A 187 -6.76 9.82 24.11
N ASN A 188 -7.67 8.88 24.37
CA ASN A 188 -8.11 8.56 25.73
C ASN A 188 -7.05 7.86 26.59
N VAL A 189 -5.97 7.35 25.98
CA VAL A 189 -4.86 6.67 26.68
C VAL A 189 -3.51 7.32 26.34
N LEU A 190 -3.31 7.67 25.07
CA LEU A 190 -2.07 8.29 24.56
C LEU A 190 -2.20 9.82 24.59
N THR A 191 -2.07 10.38 25.79
CA THR A 191 -2.47 11.77 26.12
C THR A 191 -1.54 12.88 25.63
N TYR A 192 -0.38 12.54 25.06
CA TYR A 192 0.55 13.52 24.47
C TYR A 192 0.54 13.45 22.94
N GLY A 193 0.97 12.32 22.38
CA GLY A 193 1.03 12.11 20.93
C GLY A 193 -0.35 12.24 20.28
N HIS A 194 -1.36 11.53 20.78
CA HIS A 194 -2.68 11.56 20.16
C HIS A 194 -3.53 12.77 20.57
N ASP A 195 -3.18 13.48 21.66
CA ASP A 195 -3.70 14.84 21.87
C ASP A 195 -3.25 15.80 20.75
N LEU A 196 -2.00 15.70 20.29
CA LEU A 196 -1.54 16.48 19.13
C LEU A 196 -2.38 16.16 17.88
N TRP A 197 -2.64 14.89 17.59
CA TRP A 197 -3.53 14.47 16.50
C TRP A 197 -4.92 15.10 16.61
N GLN A 198 -5.53 15.05 17.80
CA GLN A 198 -6.83 15.65 18.09
C GLN A 198 -6.86 17.16 17.81
N ARG A 199 -5.88 17.91 18.34
CA ARG A 199 -5.80 19.37 18.15
C ARG A 199 -5.62 19.74 16.69
N VAL A 200 -4.76 19.03 15.97
CA VAL A 200 -4.49 19.30 14.56
C VAL A 200 -5.69 18.93 13.69
N PHE A 201 -6.33 17.79 13.94
CA PHE A 201 -7.52 17.36 13.20
C PHE A 201 -8.64 18.39 13.28
N ARG A 202 -8.92 18.92 14.48
CA ARG A 202 -9.92 19.98 14.66
C ARG A 202 -9.56 21.24 13.88
N ALA A 203 -8.31 21.70 13.97
CA ALA A 203 -7.85 22.90 13.28
C ALA A 203 -7.98 22.77 11.75
N VAL A 204 -7.59 21.63 11.17
CA VAL A 204 -7.73 21.40 9.73
C VAL A 204 -9.20 21.25 9.33
N ALA A 205 -10.03 20.57 10.14
CA ALA A 205 -11.46 20.42 9.84
C ALA A 205 -12.20 21.76 9.72
N GLU A 206 -11.82 22.76 10.52
CA GLU A 206 -12.37 24.13 10.42
C GLU A 206 -12.13 24.79 9.05
N GLU A 207 -11.08 24.38 8.34
CA GLU A 207 -10.75 24.87 6.99
C GLU A 207 -11.63 24.20 5.90
N HIS A 208 -12.36 23.14 6.24
CA HIS A 208 -13.15 22.31 5.31
C HIS A 208 -14.61 22.12 5.76
N PRO A 209 -15.41 23.19 5.90
CA PRO A 209 -16.77 23.12 6.48
C PRO A 209 -17.78 22.29 5.65
N GLY A 210 -17.47 21.99 4.39
CA GLY A 210 -18.29 21.13 3.53
C GLY A 210 -18.06 19.62 3.71
N ILE A 211 -17.09 19.23 4.56
CA ILE A 211 -16.75 17.83 4.84
C ILE A 211 -17.20 17.49 6.26
N GLU A 212 -18.04 16.46 6.39
CA GLU A 212 -18.36 15.84 7.67
C GLU A 212 -17.10 15.16 8.23
N SER A 213 -16.48 15.81 9.22
CA SER A 213 -15.34 15.28 9.95
C SER A 213 -15.79 14.62 11.25
N ARG A 214 -15.39 13.37 11.49
CA ARG A 214 -15.61 12.69 12.78
C ARG A 214 -14.35 11.97 13.26
N HIS A 215 -14.34 11.63 14.55
CA HIS A 215 -13.26 10.89 15.19
C HIS A 215 -13.76 9.55 15.73
N LEU A 216 -12.91 8.52 15.64
CA LEU A 216 -13.10 7.24 16.30
C LEU A 216 -11.81 6.84 17.02
N TYR A 217 -11.91 6.15 18.15
CA TYR A 217 -10.76 5.42 18.68
C TYR A 217 -10.46 4.21 17.79
N VAL A 218 -9.20 3.78 17.70
CA VAL A 218 -8.76 2.72 16.78
C VAL A 218 -9.49 1.37 16.99
N ASP A 219 -9.80 1.03 18.23
CA ASP A 219 -10.63 -0.14 18.57
C ASP A 219 -12.07 0.01 18.08
N ALA A 220 -12.67 1.19 18.27
CA ALA A 220 -13.98 1.50 17.71
C ALA A 220 -13.96 1.50 16.17
N LEU A 221 -12.91 2.04 15.55
CA LEU A 221 -12.74 2.00 14.09
C LEU A 221 -12.72 0.55 13.59
N ALA A 222 -11.90 -0.31 14.19
CA ALA A 222 -11.84 -1.73 13.83
C ALA A 222 -13.22 -2.41 13.93
N MET A 223 -13.98 -2.14 14.99
CA MET A 223 -15.35 -2.65 15.13
C MET A 223 -16.29 -2.11 14.05
N GLN A 224 -16.22 -0.81 13.75
CA GLN A 224 -17.11 -0.17 12.77
C GLN A 224 -16.82 -0.62 11.33
N MET A 225 -15.56 -0.87 10.97
CA MET A 225 -15.19 -1.42 9.66
C MET A 225 -15.84 -2.78 9.38
N ILE A 226 -16.01 -3.60 10.41
CA ILE A 226 -16.72 -4.88 10.31
C ILE A 226 -18.23 -4.70 10.36
N LYS A 227 -18.72 -3.84 11.26
CA LYS A 227 -20.15 -3.63 11.48
C LYS A 227 -20.83 -3.06 10.23
N ASP A 228 -20.26 -2.01 9.66
CA ASP A 228 -20.78 -1.35 8.47
C ASP A 228 -19.67 -0.54 7.77
N PRO A 229 -18.98 -1.13 6.78
CA PRO A 229 -17.93 -0.42 6.05
C PRO A 229 -18.44 0.73 5.17
N SER A 230 -19.72 0.74 4.79
CA SER A 230 -20.31 1.73 3.86
C SER A 230 -20.34 3.16 4.42
N GLN A 231 -20.14 3.29 5.74
CA GLN A 231 -20.07 4.58 6.42
C GLN A 231 -18.75 5.33 6.18
N PHE A 232 -17.73 4.68 5.61
CA PHE A 232 -16.41 5.27 5.39
C PHE A 232 -16.26 5.75 3.95
N GLN A 233 -15.45 6.80 3.77
CA GLN A 233 -14.98 7.28 2.47
C GLN A 233 -13.48 7.56 2.56
N VAL A 234 -13.08 8.36 3.55
CA VAL A 234 -11.68 8.64 3.86
C VAL A 234 -11.43 8.40 5.35
N ILE A 235 -10.41 7.61 5.67
CA ILE A 235 -9.88 7.43 7.02
C ILE A 235 -8.45 7.98 7.05
N VAL A 236 -8.07 8.70 8.10
CA VAL A 236 -6.69 9.14 8.34
C VAL A 236 -6.22 8.75 9.74
N THR A 237 -5.02 8.21 9.87
CA THR A 237 -4.50 7.74 11.16
C THR A 237 -2.96 7.65 11.18
N CYS A 238 -2.39 7.45 12.37
CA CYS A 238 -0.96 7.31 12.58
C CYS A 238 -0.41 5.99 12.00
N ASN A 239 0.92 5.88 11.94
CA ASN A 239 1.62 4.82 11.24
C ASN A 239 1.21 3.41 11.68
N MET A 240 1.31 3.10 12.97
CA MET A 240 0.98 1.77 13.51
C MET A 240 -0.51 1.42 13.34
N PHE A 241 -1.41 2.36 13.61
CA PHE A 241 -2.84 2.10 13.48
C PHE A 241 -3.25 1.91 12.03
N GLY A 242 -2.69 2.72 11.13
CA GLY A 242 -2.87 2.59 9.69
C GLY A 242 -2.44 1.21 9.20
N ASP A 243 -1.31 0.69 9.70
CA ASP A 243 -0.86 -0.67 9.41
C ASP A 243 -1.95 -1.71 9.74
N ILE A 244 -2.43 -1.68 10.98
CA ILE A 244 -3.40 -2.66 11.50
C ILE A 244 -4.74 -2.58 10.77
N VAL A 245 -5.32 -1.38 10.64
CA VAL A 245 -6.67 -1.23 10.09
C VAL A 245 -6.72 -1.44 8.58
N THR A 246 -5.60 -1.27 7.88
CA THR A 246 -5.55 -1.54 6.44
C THR A 246 -5.35 -3.01 6.13
N ASP A 247 -4.73 -3.79 7.00
CA ASP A 247 -4.74 -5.26 6.93
C ASP A 247 -6.16 -5.81 7.21
N LEU A 248 -6.88 -5.22 8.17
CA LEU A 248 -8.30 -5.49 8.37
C LEU A 248 -9.12 -5.14 7.11
N GLY A 249 -8.86 -3.97 6.52
CA GLY A 249 -9.47 -3.54 5.27
C GLY A 249 -9.16 -4.49 4.10
N ALA A 250 -7.93 -5.00 4.01
CA ALA A 250 -7.54 -5.98 3.00
C ALA A 250 -8.42 -7.23 3.05
N GLN A 251 -8.75 -7.72 4.26
CA GLN A 251 -9.68 -8.85 4.41
C GLN A 251 -11.09 -8.55 3.88
N LEU A 252 -11.56 -7.30 3.95
CA LEU A 252 -12.86 -6.92 3.38
C LEU A 252 -12.91 -7.01 1.85
N GLN A 253 -11.76 -6.98 1.18
CA GLN A 253 -11.63 -7.00 -0.29
C GLN A 253 -10.99 -8.28 -0.85
N GLY A 254 -10.97 -9.38 -0.08
CA GLY A 254 -10.46 -10.68 -0.53
C GLY A 254 -9.07 -11.05 -0.01
N GLY A 255 -8.51 -10.28 0.93
CA GLY A 255 -7.27 -10.58 1.63
C GLY A 255 -6.07 -9.75 1.17
N LEU A 256 -4.91 -10.02 1.79
CA LEU A 256 -3.66 -9.31 1.52
C LEU A 256 -3.19 -9.48 0.07
N GLY A 257 -3.51 -10.61 -0.58
CA GLY A 257 -3.21 -10.85 -1.98
C GLY A 257 -3.95 -9.92 -2.96
N MET A 258 -4.95 -9.16 -2.49
CA MET A 258 -5.70 -8.17 -3.28
C MET A 258 -5.31 -6.71 -2.97
N ALA A 259 -4.57 -6.47 -1.90
CA ALA A 259 -4.37 -5.13 -1.37
C ALA A 259 -3.20 -4.40 -2.04
N ALA A 260 -3.53 -3.28 -2.71
CA ALA A 260 -2.59 -2.36 -3.32
C ALA A 260 -2.25 -1.19 -2.39
N SER A 261 -1.07 -0.59 -2.55
CA SER A 261 -0.72 0.64 -1.83
C SER A 261 0.19 1.58 -2.60
N GLY A 262 0.17 2.85 -2.20
CA GLY A 262 1.09 3.89 -2.67
C GLY A 262 1.70 4.65 -1.50
N ASN A 263 3.02 4.69 -1.42
CA ASN A 263 3.81 5.57 -0.56
C ASN A 263 4.10 6.85 -1.35
N ILE A 264 3.31 7.88 -1.08
CA ILE A 264 3.20 9.08 -1.90
C ILE A 264 3.86 10.26 -1.21
N HIS A 265 4.62 11.01 -2.01
CA HIS A 265 4.88 12.41 -1.73
C HIS A 265 4.20 13.23 -2.85
N PRO A 266 3.19 14.07 -2.57
CA PRO A 266 2.37 14.71 -3.61
C PRO A 266 3.15 15.51 -4.68
N ASN A 267 4.34 16.02 -4.34
CA ASN A 267 5.16 16.85 -5.22
C ASN A 267 6.52 16.23 -5.61
N ARG A 268 6.73 14.93 -5.38
CA ARG A 268 8.02 14.23 -5.64
C ARG A 268 7.76 12.80 -6.15
N VAL A 269 8.82 12.07 -6.48
CA VAL A 269 8.73 10.65 -6.82
C VAL A 269 7.99 9.89 -5.72
N SER A 270 7.12 8.97 -6.12
CA SER A 270 6.33 8.12 -5.23
C SER A 270 6.62 6.64 -5.48
N LEU A 271 6.43 5.81 -4.47
CA LEU A 271 6.71 4.37 -4.48
C LEU A 271 5.41 3.58 -4.31
N PHE A 272 5.18 2.59 -5.16
CA PHE A 272 3.99 1.75 -5.15
C PHE A 272 4.39 0.32 -4.83
N GLU A 273 3.74 -0.29 -3.85
CA GLU A 273 4.00 -1.67 -3.42
C GLU A 273 2.70 -2.37 -3.00
N PRO A 274 2.55 -3.68 -3.23
CA PRO A 274 1.47 -4.44 -2.62
C PRO A 274 1.62 -4.44 -1.09
N VAL A 275 0.51 -4.61 -0.37
CA VAL A 275 0.53 -4.58 1.10
C VAL A 275 1.19 -5.82 1.71
N HIS A 276 1.12 -6.97 1.03
CA HIS A 276 1.64 -8.24 1.56
C HIS A 276 3.17 -8.25 1.70
N GLY A 277 3.68 -9.05 2.65
CA GLY A 277 5.11 -9.30 2.80
C GLY A 277 5.71 -10.25 1.74
N SER A 278 7.00 -10.60 1.92
CA SER A 278 7.77 -11.41 0.96
C SER A 278 7.44 -12.92 0.97
N ALA A 279 6.69 -13.40 1.96
CA ALA A 279 6.28 -14.81 2.12
C ALA A 279 7.29 -15.86 1.58
N PRO A 280 8.55 -15.92 2.09
CA PRO A 280 9.65 -16.64 1.44
C PRO A 280 9.40 -18.14 1.19
N LYS A 281 8.58 -18.76 2.04
CA LYS A 281 8.15 -20.16 1.91
C LYS A 281 7.38 -20.48 0.62
N TYR A 282 6.83 -19.47 -0.06
CA TYR A 282 6.06 -19.63 -1.30
C TYR A 282 6.79 -19.13 -2.56
N ALA A 283 7.99 -18.58 -2.39
CA ALA A 283 8.78 -18.03 -3.48
C ALA A 283 9.14 -19.10 -4.52
N GLY A 284 8.94 -18.79 -5.80
CA GLY A 284 9.23 -19.68 -6.92
C GLY A 284 8.27 -20.87 -7.08
N LEU A 285 7.29 -21.04 -6.19
CA LEU A 285 6.36 -22.17 -6.23
C LEU A 285 5.15 -21.95 -7.14
N ASN A 286 5.02 -20.76 -7.75
CA ASN A 286 3.90 -20.41 -8.63
C ASN A 286 2.52 -20.47 -7.92
N VAL A 287 2.46 -20.15 -6.63
CA VAL A 287 1.22 -20.18 -5.82
C VAL A 287 0.82 -18.83 -5.22
N ALA A 288 1.68 -17.81 -5.36
CA ALA A 288 1.39 -16.46 -4.88
C ALA A 288 0.25 -15.82 -5.69
N ASN A 289 -0.56 -15.00 -5.03
CA ASN A 289 -1.61 -14.22 -5.67
C ASN A 289 -1.02 -12.91 -6.24
N PRO A 290 -0.99 -12.71 -7.57
CA PRO A 290 -0.37 -11.53 -8.16
C PRO A 290 -1.31 -10.30 -8.20
N PHE A 291 -2.59 -10.42 -7.85
CA PHE A 291 -3.55 -9.33 -8.05
C PHE A 291 -3.19 -8.07 -7.27
N GLY A 292 -2.70 -8.16 -6.04
CA GLY A 292 -2.27 -7.01 -5.25
C GLY A 292 -1.15 -6.21 -5.93
N ALA A 293 -0.17 -6.89 -6.53
CA ALA A 293 0.91 -6.25 -7.28
C ALA A 293 0.42 -5.67 -8.62
N VAL A 294 -0.49 -6.36 -9.32
CA VAL A 294 -1.13 -5.86 -10.55
C VAL A 294 -2.00 -4.62 -10.28
N LEU A 295 -2.78 -4.62 -9.21
CA LEU A 295 -3.59 -3.48 -8.77
C LEU A 295 -2.70 -2.32 -8.27
N THR A 296 -1.55 -2.63 -7.68
CA THR A 296 -0.51 -1.63 -7.36
C THR A 296 0.04 -0.97 -8.63
N ALA A 297 0.26 -1.75 -9.70
CA ALA A 297 0.64 -1.19 -11.00
C ALA A 297 -0.47 -0.32 -11.62
N ALA A 298 -1.75 -0.68 -11.45
CA ALA A 298 -2.88 0.17 -11.84
C ALA A 298 -2.88 1.50 -11.07
N LEU A 299 -2.69 1.45 -9.75
CA LEU A 299 -2.58 2.63 -8.91
C LEU A 299 -1.41 3.53 -9.30
N LEU A 300 -0.26 2.94 -9.64
CA LEU A 300 0.90 3.66 -10.17
C LEU A 300 0.54 4.39 -11.48
N LEU A 301 -0.17 3.72 -12.40
CA LEU A 301 -0.61 4.35 -13.65
C LEU A 301 -1.55 5.53 -13.38
N GLU A 302 -2.50 5.39 -12.46
CA GLU A 302 -3.38 6.51 -12.07
C GLU A 302 -2.57 7.70 -11.55
N HIS A 303 -1.59 7.47 -10.67
CA HIS A 303 -0.70 8.51 -10.16
C HIS A 303 0.09 9.22 -11.28
N LEU A 304 0.49 8.50 -12.33
CA LEU A 304 1.17 9.06 -13.50
C LEU A 304 0.23 9.80 -14.48
N GLY A 305 -1.06 9.95 -14.15
CA GLY A 305 -2.07 10.55 -15.04
C GLY A 305 -2.49 9.63 -16.20
N ARG A 306 -2.27 8.31 -16.06
CA ARG A 306 -2.65 7.27 -17.01
C ARG A 306 -3.91 6.54 -16.56
N THR A 307 -4.96 7.32 -16.31
CA THR A 307 -6.20 6.84 -15.69
C THR A 307 -6.94 5.81 -16.55
N GLU A 308 -6.92 5.94 -17.87
CA GLU A 308 -7.54 4.94 -18.76
C GLU A 308 -6.80 3.60 -18.70
N GLU A 309 -5.46 3.63 -18.73
CA GLU A 309 -4.65 2.43 -18.57
C GLU A 309 -4.86 1.78 -17.19
N SER A 310 -4.93 2.56 -16.11
CA SER A 310 -5.28 2.06 -14.77
C SER A 310 -6.61 1.31 -14.78
N ARG A 311 -7.68 1.94 -15.28
CA ARG A 311 -9.02 1.32 -15.34
C ARG A 311 -9.04 0.05 -16.17
N ARG A 312 -8.24 -0.02 -17.24
CA ARG A 312 -8.13 -1.22 -18.07
C ARG A 312 -7.49 -2.37 -17.30
N VAL A 313 -6.45 -2.11 -16.52
CA VAL A 313 -5.84 -3.11 -15.64
C VAL A 313 -6.81 -3.57 -14.55
N GLU A 314 -7.50 -2.63 -13.86
CA GLU A 314 -8.52 -2.98 -12.86
C GLU A 314 -9.65 -3.84 -13.47
N SER A 315 -10.13 -3.48 -14.65
CA SER A 315 -11.20 -4.21 -15.35
C SER A 315 -10.77 -5.62 -15.74
N ALA A 316 -9.51 -5.80 -16.15
CA ALA A 316 -8.94 -7.12 -16.42
C ALA A 316 -8.91 -8.00 -15.17
N VAL A 317 -8.50 -7.45 -14.02
CA VAL A 317 -8.54 -8.16 -12.73
C VAL A 317 -9.97 -8.58 -12.38
N VAL A 318 -10.94 -7.67 -12.50
CA VAL A 318 -12.38 -7.98 -12.28
C VAL A 318 -12.86 -9.10 -13.20
N SER A 319 -12.48 -9.08 -14.48
CA SER A 319 -12.83 -10.14 -15.44
C SER A 319 -12.24 -11.49 -15.03
N CYS A 320 -10.96 -11.53 -14.64
CA CYS A 320 -10.32 -12.75 -14.14
C CYS A 320 -11.04 -13.31 -12.91
N ILE A 321 -11.43 -12.44 -11.96
CA ILE A 321 -12.17 -12.84 -10.77
C ILE A 321 -13.52 -13.47 -11.16
N ARG A 322 -14.32 -12.77 -11.97
CA ARG A 322 -15.66 -13.24 -12.39
C ARG A 322 -15.62 -14.51 -13.22
N THR A 323 -14.57 -14.71 -14.02
CA THR A 323 -14.39 -15.91 -14.85
C THR A 323 -13.69 -17.05 -14.11
N GLY A 324 -13.37 -16.89 -12.83
CA GLY A 324 -12.73 -17.93 -12.01
C GLY A 324 -11.27 -18.19 -12.36
N ARG A 325 -10.65 -17.33 -13.18
CA ARG A 325 -9.21 -17.36 -13.51
C ARG A 325 -8.41 -16.71 -12.39
N THR A 326 -8.47 -17.33 -11.21
CA THR A 326 -7.88 -16.81 -9.98
C THR A 326 -6.97 -17.85 -9.31
N PRO A 327 -6.10 -17.43 -8.37
CA PRO A 327 -5.38 -18.36 -7.51
C PRO A 327 -6.31 -19.16 -6.59
N LYS A 328 -5.75 -20.20 -5.98
CA LYS A 328 -6.41 -21.03 -4.96
C LYS A 328 -6.96 -20.25 -3.77
N GLU A 329 -6.24 -19.22 -3.33
CA GLU A 329 -6.68 -18.31 -2.26
C GLU A 329 -8.07 -17.72 -2.52
N LEU A 330 -8.43 -17.50 -3.79
CA LEU A 330 -9.70 -16.90 -4.22
C LEU A 330 -10.67 -17.92 -4.85
N GLY A 331 -10.43 -19.21 -4.62
CA GLY A 331 -11.28 -20.32 -5.09
C GLY A 331 -11.08 -20.75 -6.54
N GLY A 332 -9.99 -20.33 -7.19
CA GLY A 332 -9.61 -20.83 -8.52
C GLY A 332 -8.48 -21.88 -8.45
N GLU A 333 -7.95 -22.29 -9.59
CA GLU A 333 -6.90 -23.33 -9.68
C GLU A 333 -5.61 -22.86 -10.36
N LEU A 334 -5.55 -21.58 -10.77
CA LEU A 334 -4.41 -21.05 -11.50
C LEU A 334 -3.23 -20.76 -10.57
N GLY A 335 -2.01 -20.95 -11.08
CA GLY A 335 -0.80 -20.46 -10.43
C GLY A 335 -0.54 -18.99 -10.73
N THR A 336 0.50 -18.44 -10.09
CA THR A 336 0.86 -17.01 -10.21
C THR A 336 1.03 -16.56 -11.66
N ARG A 337 1.79 -17.32 -12.45
CA ARG A 337 2.08 -17.03 -13.86
C ARG A 337 0.84 -17.11 -14.72
N GLU A 338 0.02 -18.13 -14.51
CA GLU A 338 -1.21 -18.35 -15.28
C GLU A 338 -2.26 -17.27 -15.00
N VAL A 339 -2.33 -16.76 -13.77
CA VAL A 339 -3.15 -15.58 -13.44
C VAL A 339 -2.60 -14.33 -14.11
N GLY A 340 -1.28 -14.12 -14.09
CA GLY A 340 -0.65 -13.00 -14.79
C GLY A 340 -0.93 -13.02 -16.30
N ASP A 341 -0.82 -14.18 -16.93
CA ASP A 341 -1.12 -14.36 -18.36
C ASP A 341 -2.61 -14.15 -18.66
N ALA A 342 -3.50 -14.58 -17.76
CA ALA A 342 -4.94 -14.31 -17.87
C ALA A 342 -5.24 -12.81 -17.84
N VAL A 343 -4.63 -12.06 -16.91
CA VAL A 343 -4.76 -10.59 -16.84
C VAL A 343 -4.24 -9.93 -18.12
N VAL A 344 -3.09 -10.34 -18.63
CA VAL A 344 -2.54 -9.82 -19.90
C VAL A 344 -3.49 -10.08 -21.05
N GLY A 345 -4.09 -11.28 -21.12
CA GLY A 345 -5.10 -11.63 -22.12
C GLY A 345 -6.30 -10.69 -22.10
N GLU A 346 -6.84 -10.42 -20.90
CA GLU A 346 -7.96 -9.48 -20.72
C GLU A 346 -7.57 -8.03 -21.06
N ILE A 347 -6.35 -7.61 -20.72
CA ILE A 347 -5.85 -6.28 -21.09
C ILE A 347 -5.78 -6.15 -22.61
N LEU A 348 -5.26 -7.15 -23.31
CA LEU A 348 -5.06 -7.08 -24.78
C LEU A 348 -6.33 -7.36 -25.58
N ALA A 349 -7.37 -7.93 -24.96
CA ALA A 349 -8.65 -8.13 -25.60
C ALA A 349 -9.22 -6.81 -26.13
N PRO A 350 -9.87 -6.80 -27.31
CA PRO A 350 -10.63 -5.65 -27.76
C PRO A 350 -11.70 -5.32 -26.73
N SER A 351 -11.88 -4.05 -26.37
CA SER A 351 -13.04 -3.66 -25.57
C SER A 351 -14.30 -4.15 -26.27
N PRO A 352 -15.22 -4.85 -25.58
CA PRO A 352 -16.52 -5.15 -26.17
C PRO A 352 -17.11 -3.82 -26.64
N ALA A 353 -17.49 -3.76 -27.91
CA ALA A 353 -18.09 -2.57 -28.50
C ALA A 353 -19.26 -2.13 -27.60
N ALA A 354 -19.22 -0.87 -27.16
CA ALA A 354 -20.22 -0.26 -26.31
C ALA A 354 -21.59 -0.16 -27.00
#